data_AF-A0A1C3NSP1-F1
#
_entry.id   AF-A0A1C3NSP1-F1
#
_cell.length_a   1.000
_cell.length_b   1.000
_cell.length_c   1.000
_cell.angle_alpha   90.00
_cell.angle_beta   90.00
_cell.angle_gamma   90.00
#
_symmetry.space_group_name_H-M   'P 1'
#
loop_
_entity.id
_entity.type
_entity.pdbx_description
1 polymer ?
#
loop_
_entity_poly.entity_id
_entity_poly.type
_entity_poly.pdbx_seq_one_letter_code
_entity_poly.pdbx_strand_id
1 'polypeptide(L)'
;MPRAWIAGCIASHRHVEEVAAKVTDACARRSSLLPGWTVGHLLTHLARNADAQSGMIAAARKGGIRPMYLGGAVQRDGDIEAGSGRSAAALVDDLLSACARLETAWAEADEATWATGVGLRHGSVVTLADLVLYRWREAEIHLVDLGLVDLGGPSWEGLDAGYVDAEWELTLRDLASRIPAGITVVLASGNRPSRAFGSGSGTGAGAGAGDDRVVVEAPVADTLRWLTGRGGKDSWPTLLPWT
;
A
#
# COMPACT_ATOMS: atom_id res chain seq x y z
N MET A 1 2.69 20.33 0.72
CA MET A 1 3.59 19.20 0.41
C MET A 1 3.84 18.36 1.66
N PRO A 2 3.59 17.03 1.63
CA PRO A 2 3.77 16.13 2.78
C PRO A 2 5.23 15.69 2.96
N ARG A 3 6.11 16.60 3.41
CA ARG A 3 7.57 16.39 3.44
C ARG A 3 8.01 15.11 4.16
N ALA A 4 7.44 14.82 5.33
CA ALA A 4 7.82 13.64 6.11
C ALA A 4 7.42 12.34 5.40
N TRP A 5 6.24 12.28 4.77
CA TRP A 5 5.80 11.10 4.02
C TRP A 5 6.60 10.89 2.74
N ILE A 6 7.00 11.96 2.06
CA ILE A 6 7.89 11.86 0.89
C ILE A 6 9.25 11.30 1.33
N ALA A 7 9.84 11.82 2.41
CA ALA A 7 11.12 11.33 2.91
C ALA A 7 11.06 9.85 3.31
N GLY A 8 10.02 9.44 4.04
CA GLY A 8 9.80 8.03 4.40
C GLY A 8 9.63 7.13 3.18
N CYS A 9 8.81 7.54 2.21
CA CYS A 9 8.61 6.78 0.99
C CYS A 9 9.89 6.65 0.14
N ILE A 10 10.73 7.69 0.08
CA ILE A 10 12.03 7.63 -0.59
C ILE A 10 12.96 6.66 0.13
N ALA A 11 12.98 6.64 1.47
CA ALA A 11 13.75 5.66 2.22
C ALA A 11 13.32 4.22 1.87
N SER A 12 12.02 3.96 1.76
CA SER A 12 11.49 2.66 1.34
C SER A 12 11.84 2.34 -0.11
N HIS A 13 11.83 3.32 -1.03
CA HIS A 13 12.34 3.10 -2.39
C HIS A 13 13.79 2.63 -2.36
N ARG A 14 14.66 3.30 -1.58
CA ARG A 14 16.07 2.89 -1.47
C ARG A 14 16.22 1.46 -0.93
N HIS A 15 15.44 1.07 0.09
CA HIS A 15 15.49 -0.31 0.60
C HIS A 15 14.99 -1.34 -0.43
N VAL A 16 13.91 -1.03 -1.15
CA VAL A 16 13.46 -1.86 -2.28
C VAL A 16 14.56 -2.01 -3.33
N GLU A 17 15.21 -0.90 -3.71
CA GLU A 17 16.28 -0.86 -4.72
C GLU A 17 17.50 -1.67 -4.28
N GLU A 18 17.90 -1.59 -3.01
CA GLU A 18 19.00 -2.37 -2.43
C GLU A 18 18.75 -3.88 -2.44
N VAL A 19 17.52 -4.32 -2.15
CA VAL A 19 17.12 -5.73 -2.24
C VAL A 19 17.03 -6.16 -3.71
N ALA A 20 16.42 -5.33 -4.55
CA ALA A 20 16.24 -5.60 -5.98
C ALA A 20 17.58 -5.73 -6.71
N ALA A 21 18.61 -4.95 -6.34
CA ALA A 21 19.95 -5.02 -6.91
C ALA A 21 20.63 -6.40 -6.77
N LYS A 22 20.16 -7.24 -5.84
CA LYS A 22 20.68 -8.60 -5.60
C LYS A 22 19.87 -9.68 -6.31
N VAL A 23 18.75 -9.32 -6.94
CA VAL A 23 17.85 -10.26 -7.61
C VAL A 23 18.52 -10.79 -8.88
N THR A 24 18.64 -12.12 -8.95
CA THR A 24 19.06 -12.84 -10.16
C THR A 24 17.85 -13.27 -10.98
N ASP A 25 18.05 -13.72 -12.22
CA ASP A 25 16.97 -14.28 -13.05
C ASP A 25 16.25 -15.43 -12.33
N ALA A 26 17.00 -16.31 -11.65
CA ALA A 26 16.42 -17.39 -10.85
C ALA A 26 15.57 -16.85 -9.69
N CYS A 27 16.01 -15.77 -9.02
CA CYS A 27 15.23 -15.13 -7.98
C CYS A 27 13.94 -14.50 -8.53
N ALA A 28 14.01 -13.84 -9.69
CA ALA A 28 12.84 -13.23 -10.34
C ALA A 28 11.74 -14.24 -10.70
N ARG A 29 12.08 -15.53 -10.84
CA ARG A 29 11.13 -16.63 -11.10
C ARG A 29 10.57 -17.29 -9.84
N ARG A 30 11.14 -17.04 -8.65
CA ARG A 30 10.59 -17.54 -7.38
C ARG A 30 9.19 -16.99 -7.16
N SER A 31 8.31 -17.81 -6.58
CA SER A 31 7.07 -17.33 -5.99
C SER A 31 7.36 -16.26 -4.94
N SER A 32 6.57 -15.20 -4.94
CA SER A 32 6.50 -14.26 -3.83
C SER A 32 5.57 -14.81 -2.74
N LEU A 33 5.33 -14.03 -1.68
CA LEU A 33 4.35 -14.38 -0.65
C LEU A 33 2.90 -14.14 -1.10
N LEU A 34 2.69 -13.48 -2.25
CA LEU A 34 1.36 -13.29 -2.82
C LEU A 34 0.98 -14.48 -3.72
N PRO A 35 -0.22 -15.07 -3.53
CA PRO A 35 -0.66 -16.20 -4.35
C PRO A 35 -0.60 -15.90 -5.85
N GLY A 36 0.04 -16.79 -6.60
CA GLY A 36 0.15 -16.71 -8.06
C GLY A 36 1.17 -15.70 -8.59
N TRP A 37 1.82 -14.90 -7.73
CA TRP A 37 2.78 -13.89 -8.17
C TRP A 37 4.22 -14.37 -7.95
N THR A 38 5.10 -14.00 -8.88
CA THR A 38 6.55 -14.16 -8.69
C THR A 38 7.16 -12.85 -8.19
N VAL A 39 8.43 -12.91 -7.77
CA VAL A 39 9.25 -11.71 -7.55
C VAL A 39 9.21 -10.77 -8.76
N GLY A 40 9.32 -11.29 -9.99
CA GLY A 40 9.22 -10.49 -11.22
C GLY A 40 7.88 -9.79 -11.41
N HIS A 41 6.76 -10.39 -10.97
CA HIS A 41 5.44 -9.74 -10.98
C HIS A 41 5.41 -8.55 -10.01
N LEU A 42 5.91 -8.73 -8.78
CA LEU A 42 5.95 -7.64 -7.78
C LEU A 42 6.86 -6.49 -8.22
N LEU A 43 8.05 -6.77 -8.76
CA LEU A 43 8.95 -5.72 -9.27
C LEU A 43 8.30 -4.94 -10.43
N THR A 44 7.63 -5.64 -11.35
CA THR A 44 6.91 -4.99 -12.44
C THR A 44 5.73 -4.16 -11.92
N HIS A 45 4.95 -4.69 -10.98
CA HIS A 45 3.85 -3.97 -10.35
C HIS A 45 4.32 -2.69 -9.65
N LEU A 46 5.40 -2.75 -8.88
CA LEU A 46 5.98 -1.58 -8.21
C LEU A 46 6.41 -0.51 -9.21
N ALA A 47 6.99 -0.90 -10.36
CA ALA A 47 7.34 0.02 -11.43
C ALA A 47 6.07 0.67 -12.06
N ARG A 48 5.06 -0.13 -12.41
CA ARG A 48 3.80 0.37 -12.98
C ARG A 48 3.01 1.25 -12.01
N ASN A 49 3.04 0.95 -10.72
CA ASN A 49 2.47 1.79 -9.67
C ASN A 49 3.16 3.17 -9.60
N ALA A 50 4.50 3.21 -9.68
CA ALA A 50 5.25 4.46 -9.68
C ALA A 50 4.96 5.31 -10.93
N ASP A 51 4.94 4.68 -12.11
CA ASP A 51 4.60 5.34 -13.38
C ASP A 51 3.18 5.93 -13.36
N ALA A 52 2.23 5.15 -12.83
CA ALA A 52 0.84 5.57 -12.68
C ALA A 52 0.73 6.85 -11.83
N GLN A 53 1.36 6.87 -10.65
CA GLN A 53 1.36 8.04 -9.77
C GLN A 53 2.12 9.24 -10.36
N SER A 54 3.25 9.00 -11.05
CA SER A 54 4.00 10.04 -11.74
C SER A 54 3.12 10.79 -12.74
N GLY A 55 2.34 10.04 -13.53
CA GLY A 55 1.40 10.63 -14.48
C GLY A 55 0.22 11.35 -13.81
N MET A 56 -0.24 10.93 -12.61
CA MET A 56 -1.26 11.66 -11.85
C MET A 56 -0.73 13.02 -11.38
N ILE A 57 0.50 13.06 -10.84
CA ILE A 57 1.13 14.32 -10.41
C ILE A 57 1.39 15.23 -11.61
N ALA A 58 1.88 14.69 -12.74
CA ALA A 58 2.09 15.45 -13.97
C ALA A 58 0.79 16.04 -14.54
N ALA A 59 -0.34 15.34 -14.39
CA ALA A 59 -1.65 15.87 -14.76
C ALA A 59 -2.10 17.00 -13.81
N ALA A 60 -1.95 16.80 -12.50
CA ALA A 60 -2.29 17.79 -11.49
C ALA A 60 -1.52 19.11 -11.65
N ARG A 61 -0.22 19.04 -11.99
CA ARG A 61 0.61 20.22 -12.31
C ARG A 61 0.08 21.05 -13.49
N LYS A 62 -0.70 20.43 -14.38
CA LYS A 62 -1.34 21.08 -15.54
C LYS A 62 -2.79 21.47 -15.25
N GLY A 63 -3.24 21.38 -14.00
CA GLY A 63 -4.62 21.63 -13.58
C GLY A 63 -5.61 20.51 -13.96
N GLY A 64 -5.11 19.36 -14.41
CA GLY A 64 -5.93 18.23 -14.83
C GLY A 64 -6.09 17.16 -13.75
N ILE A 65 -7.07 16.28 -13.94
CA ILE A 65 -7.31 15.09 -13.13
C ILE A 65 -7.12 13.87 -14.02
N ARG A 66 -6.33 12.89 -13.57
CA ARG A 66 -6.04 11.65 -14.32
C ARG A 66 -6.36 10.41 -13.47
N PRO A 67 -6.99 9.36 -14.05
CA PRO A 67 -7.08 8.07 -13.39
C PRO A 67 -5.70 7.42 -13.28
N MET A 68 -5.45 6.74 -12.16
CA MET A 68 -4.17 6.08 -11.88
C MET A 68 -3.67 5.23 -13.05
N TYR A 69 -4.55 4.36 -13.56
CA TYR A 69 -4.33 3.57 -14.77
C TYR A 69 -5.34 4.01 -15.84
N LEU A 70 -4.85 4.48 -16.99
CA LEU A 70 -5.71 5.02 -18.06
C LEU A 70 -6.64 3.96 -18.65
N GLY A 71 -6.13 2.74 -18.84
CA GLY A 71 -6.91 1.57 -19.25
C GLY A 71 -7.45 0.73 -18.09
N GLY A 72 -7.45 1.29 -16.87
CA GLY A 72 -7.96 0.62 -15.67
C GLY A 72 -7.19 -0.64 -15.27
N ALA A 73 -7.88 -1.53 -14.54
CA ALA A 73 -7.31 -2.76 -14.02
C ALA A 73 -6.82 -3.70 -15.14
N VAL A 74 -7.56 -3.80 -16.25
CA VAL A 74 -7.19 -4.67 -17.38
C VAL A 74 -5.84 -4.29 -17.98
N GLN A 75 -5.60 -2.99 -18.19
CA GLN A 75 -4.29 -2.53 -18.66
C GLN A 75 -3.20 -2.84 -17.63
N ARG A 76 -3.44 -2.48 -16.36
CA ARG A 76 -2.47 -2.72 -15.28
C ARG A 76 -2.06 -4.19 -15.23
N ASP A 77 -3.02 -5.10 -15.21
CA ASP A 77 -2.76 -6.53 -15.07
C ASP A 77 -2.05 -7.07 -16.31
N GLY A 78 -2.47 -6.65 -17.52
CA GLY A 78 -1.78 -7.00 -18.77
C GLY A 78 -0.33 -6.52 -18.81
N ASP A 79 -0.06 -5.29 -18.36
CA ASP A 79 1.30 -4.73 -18.30
C ASP A 79 2.19 -5.48 -17.29
N ILE A 80 1.61 -5.95 -16.18
CA ILE A 80 2.31 -6.76 -15.17
C ILE A 80 2.68 -8.13 -15.74
N GLU A 81 1.72 -8.84 -16.35
CA GLU A 81 1.95 -10.15 -16.95
C GLU A 81 2.98 -10.08 -18.10
N ALA A 82 2.88 -9.08 -18.96
CA ALA A 82 3.84 -8.88 -20.04
C ALA A 82 5.26 -8.56 -19.53
N GLY A 83 5.37 -7.89 -18.39
CA GLY A 83 6.65 -7.45 -17.84
C GLY A 83 7.33 -8.46 -16.91
N SER A 84 6.58 -9.33 -16.23
CA SER A 84 7.08 -10.17 -15.12
C SER A 84 8.13 -11.20 -15.55
N GLY A 85 8.10 -11.61 -16.82
CA GLY A 85 9.03 -12.57 -17.42
C GLY A 85 10.35 -11.99 -17.95
N ARG A 86 10.59 -10.68 -17.80
CA ARG A 86 11.87 -10.06 -18.21
C ARG A 86 13.06 -10.58 -17.39
N SER A 87 14.28 -10.27 -17.84
CA SER A 87 15.49 -10.54 -17.06
C SER A 87 15.49 -9.69 -15.80
N ALA A 88 16.14 -10.16 -14.74
CA ALA A 88 16.27 -9.44 -13.48
C ALA A 88 16.91 -8.06 -13.70
N ALA A 89 17.94 -7.96 -14.53
CA ALA A 89 18.55 -6.67 -14.87
C ALA A 89 17.53 -5.68 -15.47
N ALA A 90 16.68 -6.14 -16.40
CA ALA A 90 15.65 -5.29 -17.00
C ALA A 90 14.51 -4.95 -16.02
N LEU A 91 14.16 -5.85 -15.11
CA LEU A 91 13.17 -5.60 -14.05
C LEU A 91 13.67 -4.54 -13.06
N VAL A 92 14.93 -4.66 -12.64
CA VAL A 92 15.58 -3.74 -11.68
C VAL A 92 15.76 -2.36 -12.31
N ASP A 93 16.23 -2.27 -13.55
CA ASP A 93 16.40 -1.01 -14.27
C ASP A 93 15.06 -0.28 -14.47
N ASP A 94 14.00 -1.01 -14.83
CA ASP A 94 12.65 -0.46 -14.98
C ASP A 94 12.11 0.10 -13.64
N LEU A 95 12.30 -0.65 -12.55
CA LEU A 95 11.89 -0.23 -11.21
C LEU A 95 12.62 1.04 -10.75
N LEU A 96 13.95 1.07 -10.87
CA LEU A 96 14.79 2.22 -10.52
C LEU A 96 14.36 3.46 -11.31
N SER A 97 14.19 3.29 -12.62
CA SER A 97 13.77 4.37 -13.51
C SER A 97 12.37 4.89 -13.17
N ALA A 98 11.43 4.01 -12.80
CA ALA A 98 10.08 4.41 -12.40
C ALA A 98 10.05 5.13 -11.05
N CYS A 99 10.83 4.67 -10.05
CA CYS A 99 10.99 5.37 -8.77
C CYS A 99 11.59 6.76 -8.99
N ALA A 100 12.66 6.89 -9.78
CA ALA A 100 13.30 8.17 -10.08
C ALA A 100 12.35 9.15 -10.79
N ARG A 101 11.52 8.68 -11.73
CA ARG A 101 10.47 9.50 -12.37
C ARG A 101 9.46 10.02 -11.35
N LEU A 102 9.02 9.18 -10.41
CA LEU A 102 8.06 9.58 -9.38
C LEU A 102 8.65 10.61 -8.42
N GLU A 103 9.88 10.38 -7.96
CA GLU A 103 10.60 11.32 -7.10
C GLU A 103 10.83 12.67 -7.78
N THR A 104 11.17 12.65 -9.07
CA THR A 104 11.27 13.87 -9.90
C THR A 104 9.91 14.57 -9.97
N ALA A 105 8.82 13.83 -10.22
CA ALA A 105 7.48 14.42 -10.27
C ALA A 105 7.06 15.07 -8.94
N TRP A 106 7.44 14.48 -7.80
CA TRP A 106 7.23 15.11 -6.49
C TRP A 106 8.03 16.39 -6.30
N ALA A 107 9.29 16.41 -6.74
CA ALA A 107 10.16 17.58 -6.63
C ALA A 107 9.71 18.74 -7.54
N GLU A 108 9.14 18.42 -8.71
CA GLU A 108 8.65 19.42 -9.67
C GLU A 108 7.25 19.98 -9.36
N ALA A 109 6.52 19.37 -8.42
CA ALA A 109 5.22 19.85 -7.99
C ALA A 109 5.37 21.05 -7.04
N ASP A 110 4.78 22.18 -7.42
CA ASP A 110 4.80 23.41 -6.64
C ASP A 110 3.79 23.39 -5.47
N GLU A 111 3.81 24.42 -4.64
CA GLU A 111 2.94 24.51 -3.46
C GLU A 111 1.45 24.47 -3.82
N ALA A 112 1.06 25.13 -4.92
CA ALA A 112 -0.31 25.12 -5.40
C ALA A 112 -0.76 23.72 -5.84
N THR A 113 0.08 23.02 -6.62
CA THR A 113 -0.14 21.63 -7.04
C THR A 113 -0.31 20.72 -5.82
N TRP A 114 0.55 20.86 -4.81
CA TRP A 114 0.43 20.07 -3.59
C TRP A 114 -0.80 20.40 -2.74
N ALA A 115 -1.26 21.65 -2.76
CA ALA A 115 -2.38 22.11 -1.94
C ALA A 115 -3.75 21.71 -2.53
N THR A 116 -3.90 21.71 -3.85
CA THR A 116 -5.20 21.51 -4.52
C THR A 116 -5.23 20.35 -5.50
N GLY A 117 -4.08 19.78 -5.83
CA GLY A 117 -3.97 18.67 -6.77
C GLY A 117 -4.67 17.43 -6.27
N VAL A 118 -5.41 16.79 -7.18
CA VAL A 118 -6.11 15.53 -6.95
C VAL A 118 -5.92 14.59 -8.14
N GLY A 119 -6.15 13.31 -7.90
CA GLY A 119 -6.29 12.32 -8.96
C GLY A 119 -7.39 11.32 -8.66
N LEU A 120 -7.60 10.36 -9.56
CA LEU A 120 -8.60 9.31 -9.40
C LEU A 120 -7.94 7.96 -9.16
N ARG A 121 -8.18 7.36 -8.00
CA ARG A 121 -7.73 6.01 -7.63
C ARG A 121 -8.96 5.13 -7.39
N HIS A 122 -9.12 4.08 -8.19
CA HIS A 122 -10.29 3.19 -8.17
C HIS A 122 -11.64 3.94 -8.25
N GLY A 123 -11.69 5.02 -9.03
CA GLY A 123 -12.89 5.86 -9.15
C GLY A 123 -13.08 6.90 -8.04
N SER A 124 -12.32 6.81 -6.95
CA SER A 124 -12.35 7.77 -5.85
C SER A 124 -11.35 8.92 -6.06
N VAL A 125 -11.78 10.14 -5.71
CA VAL A 125 -10.90 11.31 -5.69
C VAL A 125 -9.95 11.21 -4.51
N VAL A 126 -8.64 11.37 -4.77
CA VAL A 126 -7.59 11.33 -3.76
C VAL A 126 -6.69 12.55 -3.88
N THR A 127 -6.20 13.07 -2.76
CA THR A 127 -5.23 14.17 -2.76
C THR A 127 -3.85 13.65 -3.19
N LEU A 128 -2.98 14.54 -3.68
CA LEU A 128 -1.58 14.15 -3.94
C LEU A 128 -0.85 13.71 -2.66
N ALA A 129 -1.26 14.20 -1.49
CA ALA A 129 -0.67 13.77 -0.22
C ALA A 129 -1.03 12.32 0.12
N ASP A 130 -2.27 11.91 -0.13
CA ASP A 130 -2.69 10.52 0.04
C ASP A 130 -1.97 9.60 -0.96
N LEU A 131 -1.70 10.05 -2.20
CA LEU A 131 -0.92 9.28 -3.16
C LEU A 131 0.47 8.90 -2.62
N VAL A 132 1.14 9.83 -1.92
CA VAL A 132 2.44 9.55 -1.29
C VAL A 132 2.30 8.45 -0.23
N LEU A 133 1.27 8.50 0.62
CA LEU A 133 1.02 7.44 1.61
C LEU A 133 0.71 6.09 0.93
N TYR A 134 -0.11 6.09 -0.11
CA TYR A 134 -0.38 4.87 -0.87
C TYR A 134 0.89 4.34 -1.54
N ARG A 135 1.77 5.20 -2.06
CA ARG A 135 3.05 4.75 -2.60
C ARG A 135 3.93 4.14 -1.52
N TRP A 136 4.00 4.78 -0.35
CA TRP A 136 4.79 4.31 0.76
C TRP A 136 4.35 2.91 1.21
N ARG A 137 3.03 2.70 1.34
CA ARG A 137 2.42 1.39 1.57
C ARG A 137 2.86 0.36 0.52
N GLU A 138 2.76 0.72 -0.76
CA GLU A 138 3.10 -0.21 -1.84
C GLU A 138 4.58 -0.61 -1.78
N ALA A 139 5.49 0.34 -1.51
CA ALA A 139 6.92 0.04 -1.37
C ALA A 139 7.21 -0.87 -0.17
N GLU A 140 6.72 -0.52 1.02
CA GLU A 140 7.03 -1.24 2.27
C GLU A 140 6.37 -2.62 2.34
N ILE A 141 5.06 -2.70 2.10
CA ILE A 141 4.35 -3.97 2.20
C ILE A 141 4.82 -4.93 1.11
N HIS A 142 5.01 -4.45 -0.13
CA HIS A 142 5.47 -5.35 -1.19
C HIS A 142 6.94 -5.73 -1.05
N LEU A 143 7.74 -4.96 -0.31
CA LEU A 143 9.09 -5.39 0.05
C LEU A 143 9.07 -6.61 0.98
N VAL A 144 8.11 -6.68 1.92
CA VAL A 144 7.83 -7.91 2.70
C VAL A 144 7.27 -9.00 1.78
N ASP A 145 6.28 -8.67 0.94
CA ASP A 145 5.62 -9.65 0.07
C ASP A 145 6.58 -10.29 -0.95
N LEU A 146 7.70 -9.63 -1.30
CA LEU A 146 8.75 -10.22 -2.13
C LEU A 146 9.31 -11.52 -1.53
N GLY A 147 9.27 -11.68 -0.20
CA GLY A 147 9.73 -12.90 0.47
C GLY A 147 11.23 -13.14 0.33
N LEU A 148 12.00 -12.07 0.15
CA LEU A 148 13.45 -12.10 -0.10
C LEU A 148 14.27 -11.79 1.18
N VAL A 149 13.87 -12.38 2.31
CA VAL A 149 14.59 -12.22 3.58
C VAL A 149 16.04 -12.70 3.45
N ASP A 150 16.30 -13.71 2.62
CA ASP A 150 17.63 -14.21 2.27
C ASP A 150 18.51 -13.17 1.54
N LEU A 151 17.91 -12.12 0.97
CA LEU A 151 18.60 -11.01 0.30
C LEU A 151 18.54 -9.69 1.10
N GLY A 152 18.05 -9.73 2.34
CA GLY A 152 17.91 -8.56 3.21
C GLY A 152 16.57 -7.84 3.12
N GLY A 153 15.54 -8.48 2.56
CA GLY A 153 14.15 -8.02 2.69
C GLY A 153 13.67 -8.11 4.15
N PRO A 154 12.78 -7.22 4.60
CA PRO A 154 12.26 -7.19 5.96
C PRO A 154 11.17 -8.26 6.17
N SER A 155 10.96 -8.62 7.43
CA SER A 155 9.70 -9.23 7.89
C SER A 155 8.77 -8.13 8.43
N TRP A 156 7.55 -8.50 8.84
CA TRP A 156 6.59 -7.56 9.42
C TRP A 156 7.10 -6.88 10.70
N GLU A 157 7.93 -7.58 11.47
CA GLU A 157 8.56 -7.07 12.69
C GLU A 157 9.71 -6.09 12.40
N GLY A 158 10.25 -6.12 11.18
CA GLY A 158 11.36 -5.28 10.73
C GLY A 158 10.95 -4.00 10.02
N LEU A 159 9.66 -3.70 9.93
CA LEU A 159 9.16 -2.48 9.30
C LEU A 159 9.55 -1.22 10.09
N ASP A 160 9.86 -0.14 9.38
CA ASP A 160 10.22 1.15 9.99
C ASP A 160 9.10 1.70 10.89
N ALA A 161 9.46 2.23 12.05
CA ALA A 161 8.49 2.72 13.03
C ALA A 161 7.66 3.91 12.48
N GLY A 162 8.29 4.80 11.71
CA GLY A 162 7.61 5.93 11.07
C GLY A 162 6.61 5.47 10.01
N TYR A 163 6.98 4.46 9.21
CA TYR A 163 6.04 3.80 8.30
C TYR A 163 4.87 3.15 9.06
N VAL A 164 5.18 2.39 10.12
CA VAL A 164 4.20 1.66 10.93
C VAL A 164 3.20 2.58 11.62
N ASP A 165 3.59 3.81 11.98
CA ASP A 165 2.66 4.84 12.47
C ASP A 165 1.78 5.43 11.36
N ALA A 166 2.36 5.73 10.19
CA ALA A 166 1.63 6.28 9.05
C ALA A 166 0.62 5.27 8.48
N GLU A 167 1.03 4.02 8.30
CA GLU A 167 0.21 2.92 7.78
C GLU A 167 -0.94 2.57 8.73
N TRP A 168 -0.70 2.66 10.05
CA TRP A 168 -1.74 2.49 11.06
C TRP A 168 -2.84 3.51 10.86
N GLU A 169 -2.51 4.80 10.86
CA GLU A 169 -3.53 5.83 10.68
C GLU A 169 -4.20 5.76 9.31
N LEU A 170 -3.46 5.39 8.25
CA LEU A 170 -4.04 5.20 6.91
C LEU A 170 -5.09 4.08 6.89
N THR A 171 -4.77 2.90 7.43
CA THR A 171 -5.69 1.76 7.39
C THR A 171 -6.93 1.96 8.26
N LEU A 172 -6.80 2.71 9.36
CA LEU A 172 -7.94 2.97 10.24
C LEU A 172 -8.99 3.91 9.63
N ARG A 173 -8.67 4.66 8.55
CA ARG A 173 -9.63 5.55 7.87
C ARG A 173 -10.84 4.79 7.33
N ASP A 174 -10.59 3.62 6.73
CA ASP A 174 -11.61 2.81 6.05
C ASP A 174 -11.95 1.52 6.80
N LEU A 175 -11.37 1.30 7.99
CA LEU A 175 -11.57 0.03 8.72
C LEU A 175 -13.06 -0.23 9.04
N ALA A 176 -13.82 0.82 9.39
CA ALA A 176 -15.23 0.65 9.74
C ALA A 176 -16.08 0.12 8.58
N SER A 177 -15.81 0.52 7.33
CA SER A 177 -16.53 0.02 6.15
C SER A 177 -16.08 -1.39 5.75
N ARG A 178 -14.91 -1.82 6.23
CA ARG A 178 -14.35 -3.15 5.96
C ARG A 178 -14.71 -4.19 7.02
N ILE A 179 -15.28 -3.79 8.16
CA ILE A 179 -15.76 -4.75 9.17
C ILE A 179 -17.14 -5.27 8.76
N PRO A 180 -17.36 -6.60 8.75
CA PRO A 180 -18.69 -7.17 8.50
C PRO A 180 -19.75 -6.59 9.44
N ALA A 181 -20.97 -6.42 8.93
CA ALA A 181 -22.08 -5.90 9.72
C ALA A 181 -22.33 -6.74 10.98
N GLY A 182 -22.65 -6.08 12.10
CA GLY A 182 -22.92 -6.75 13.38
C GLY A 182 -21.68 -7.04 14.23
N ILE A 183 -20.47 -6.81 13.71
CA ILE A 183 -19.21 -7.01 14.45
C ILE A 183 -18.67 -5.66 14.93
N THR A 184 -18.30 -5.61 16.21
CA THR A 184 -17.49 -4.53 16.77
C THR A 184 -16.07 -5.03 17.02
N VAL A 185 -15.09 -4.44 16.35
CA VAL A 185 -13.66 -4.71 16.57
C VAL A 185 -13.10 -3.67 17.54
N VAL A 186 -12.43 -4.11 18.60
CA VAL A 186 -11.62 -3.26 19.48
C VAL A 186 -10.15 -3.59 19.27
N LEU A 187 -9.38 -2.65 18.74
CA LEU A 187 -7.92 -2.77 18.63
C LEU A 187 -7.29 -2.41 19.97
N ALA A 188 -6.54 -3.35 20.55
CA ALA A 188 -5.90 -3.23 21.85
C ALA A 188 -4.43 -3.65 21.76
N SER A 189 -3.66 -3.02 20.87
CA SER A 189 -2.27 -3.41 20.57
C SER A 189 -1.22 -3.06 21.64
N GLY A 190 -1.65 -2.49 22.77
CA GLY A 190 -0.83 -2.25 23.97
C GLY A 190 0.14 -1.07 23.90
N ASN A 191 0.76 -0.81 22.76
CA ASN A 191 1.69 0.32 22.55
C ASN A 191 1.01 1.58 21.98
N ARG A 192 -0.32 1.55 21.80
CA ARG A 192 -1.14 2.64 21.25
C ARG A 192 -2.51 2.67 21.95
N PRO A 193 -3.21 3.82 22.00
CA PRO A 193 -4.55 3.90 22.56
C PRO A 193 -5.51 2.93 21.87
N SER A 194 -6.39 2.30 22.65
CA SER A 194 -7.41 1.41 22.11
C SER A 194 -8.41 2.17 21.24
N ARG A 195 -8.81 1.60 20.10
CA ARG A 195 -9.81 2.16 19.19
C ARG A 195 -10.84 1.10 18.82
N ALA A 196 -12.11 1.49 18.78
CA ALA A 196 -13.22 0.61 18.43
C ALA A 196 -13.81 1.00 17.07
N PHE A 197 -14.15 0.00 16.26
CA PHE A 197 -14.71 0.14 14.93
C PHE A 197 -15.84 -0.87 14.73
N GLY A 198 -16.88 -0.47 14.02
CA GLY A 198 -18.01 -1.32 13.71
C GLY A 198 -19.14 -0.47 13.15
N SER A 199 -19.98 -1.06 12.31
CA SER A 199 -21.25 -0.47 11.95
C SER A 199 -22.30 -1.02 12.91
N GLY A 200 -22.95 -0.13 13.67
CA GLY A 200 -24.15 -0.52 14.42
C GLY A 200 -25.18 -1.12 13.46
N SER A 201 -25.94 -2.10 13.92
CA SER A 201 -26.97 -2.75 13.11
C SER A 201 -28.17 -1.81 12.89
N GLY A 202 -28.05 -0.88 11.93
CA GLY A 202 -29.19 -0.12 11.38
C GLY A 202 -29.49 1.25 12.01
N THR A 203 -30.13 2.10 11.20
CA THR A 203 -30.63 3.44 11.57
C THR A 203 -31.99 3.33 12.26
N GLY A 204 -32.02 3.51 13.57
CA GLY A 204 -33.25 3.63 14.37
C GLY A 204 -32.93 3.93 15.83
N ALA A 205 -33.82 4.66 16.51
CA ALA A 205 -33.71 4.91 17.95
C ALA A 205 -33.90 3.56 18.69
N GLY A 206 -32.77 2.93 19.03
CA GLY A 206 -32.70 1.55 19.51
C GLY A 206 -31.69 0.66 18.79
N ALA A 207 -30.82 1.21 17.92
CA ALA A 207 -29.73 0.47 17.29
C ALA A 207 -28.78 -0.10 18.37
N GLY A 208 -28.92 -1.40 18.64
CA GLY A 208 -28.03 -2.15 19.51
C GLY A 208 -26.58 -2.05 19.02
N ALA A 209 -25.65 -2.06 19.97
CA ALA A 209 -24.25 -2.41 19.70
C ALA A 209 -24.20 -3.68 18.84
N GLY A 210 -23.23 -3.81 17.94
CA GLY A 210 -23.02 -5.10 17.27
C GLY A 210 -22.87 -6.19 18.33
N ASP A 211 -23.72 -7.23 18.28
CA ASP A 211 -23.81 -8.24 19.35
C ASP A 211 -22.49 -9.03 19.52
N ASP A 212 -21.66 -9.08 18.47
CA ASP A 212 -20.36 -9.74 18.50
C ASP A 212 -19.20 -8.73 18.63
N ARG A 213 -18.61 -8.68 19.83
CA ARG A 213 -17.41 -7.91 20.12
C ARG A 213 -16.16 -8.78 19.99
N VAL A 214 -15.24 -8.38 19.10
CA VAL A 214 -13.91 -8.98 18.94
C VAL A 214 -12.84 -8.03 19.46
N VAL A 215 -12.04 -8.48 20.42
CA VAL A 215 -10.88 -7.72 20.91
C VAL A 215 -9.62 -8.25 20.25
N VAL A 216 -8.92 -7.37 19.52
CA VAL A 216 -7.65 -7.65 18.85
C VAL A 216 -6.53 -7.18 19.78
N GLU A 217 -6.14 -8.07 20.69
CA GLU A 217 -4.96 -7.91 21.54
C GLU A 217 -3.77 -8.63 20.89
N ALA A 218 -2.97 -7.87 20.16
CA ALA A 218 -1.80 -8.37 19.44
C ALA A 218 -0.79 -7.23 19.17
N PRO A 219 0.49 -7.56 18.95
CA PRO A 219 1.47 -6.61 18.47
C PRO A 219 0.99 -5.84 17.23
N VAL A 220 1.48 -4.61 17.07
CA VAL A 220 1.12 -3.76 15.93
C VAL A 220 1.45 -4.41 14.60
N ALA A 221 2.60 -5.09 14.49
CA ALA A 221 3.00 -5.79 13.26
C ALA A 221 1.96 -6.86 12.86
N ASP A 222 1.55 -7.71 13.79
CA ASP A 222 0.52 -8.73 13.58
C ASP A 222 -0.84 -8.11 13.21
N THR A 223 -1.18 -7.01 13.88
CA THR A 223 -2.43 -6.30 13.63
C THR A 223 -2.43 -5.68 12.22
N LEU A 224 -1.34 -5.02 11.81
CA LEU A 224 -1.19 -4.45 10.47
C LEU A 224 -1.19 -5.54 9.40
N ARG A 225 -0.53 -6.66 9.64
CA ARG A 225 -0.56 -7.83 8.75
C ARG A 225 -1.98 -8.30 8.49
N TRP A 226 -2.83 -8.36 9.53
CA TRP A 226 -4.25 -8.68 9.37
C TRP A 226 -5.05 -7.59 8.66
N LEU A 227 -4.90 -6.33 9.09
CA LEU A 227 -5.61 -5.19 8.51
C LEU A 227 -5.34 -5.03 7.00
N THR A 228 -4.16 -5.45 6.55
CA THR A 228 -3.73 -5.42 5.14
C THR A 228 -3.98 -6.74 4.40
N GLY A 229 -4.58 -7.74 5.04
CA GLY A 229 -5.00 -9.00 4.41
C GLY A 229 -3.89 -10.03 4.20
N ARG A 230 -2.76 -9.94 4.90
CA ARG A 230 -1.64 -10.91 4.86
C ARG A 230 -1.65 -11.93 6.01
N GLY A 231 -2.73 -11.99 6.77
CA GLY A 231 -2.85 -12.93 7.90
C GLY A 231 -4.00 -12.56 8.82
N GLY A 232 -3.91 -13.06 10.05
CA GLY A 232 -4.92 -12.91 11.08
C GLY A 232 -5.02 -14.20 11.90
N LYS A 233 -5.69 -14.11 13.05
CA LYS A 233 -6.08 -15.29 13.83
C LYS A 233 -7.47 -15.72 13.40
N ASP A 234 -7.80 -17.01 13.54
CA ASP A 234 -9.14 -17.53 13.21
C ASP A 234 -10.25 -16.85 14.02
N SER A 235 -9.92 -16.30 15.18
CA SER A 235 -10.83 -15.53 16.04
C SER A 235 -11.06 -14.09 15.57
N TRP A 236 -10.34 -13.61 14.55
CA TRP A 236 -10.51 -12.27 14.00
C TRP A 236 -11.42 -12.31 12.77
N PRO A 237 -12.27 -11.30 12.57
CA PRO A 237 -13.16 -11.31 11.42
C PRO A 237 -12.34 -11.20 10.13
N THR A 238 -12.80 -11.89 9.09
CA THR A 238 -12.32 -11.64 7.72
C THR A 238 -12.84 -10.29 7.28
N LEU A 239 -11.93 -9.35 7.02
CA LEU A 239 -12.29 -8.01 6.57
C LEU A 239 -12.81 -8.07 5.13
N LEU A 240 -13.81 -7.23 4.84
CA LEU A 240 -14.28 -7.01 3.49
C LEU A 240 -13.16 -6.40 2.63
N PRO A 241 -13.22 -6.54 1.29
CA PRO A 241 -12.25 -5.95 0.38
C PRO A 241 -12.15 -4.43 0.53
N TRP A 242 -11.03 -3.86 0.08
CA TRP A 242 -10.91 -2.42 -0.09
C TRP A 242 -11.84 -1.96 -1.22
N THR A 243 -12.70 -0.98 -0.95
CA THR A 243 -13.57 -0.33 -1.93
C THR A 243 -12.84 0.78 -2.69
#